data_AF-A0AA36IR65-F1
#
_entry.id   AF-A0AA36IR65-F1
#
_cell.length_a   1.000
_cell.length_b   1.000
_cell.length_c   1.000
_cell.angle_alpha   90.00
_cell.angle_beta   90.00
_cell.angle_gamma   90.00
#
_symmetry.space_group_name_H-M   'P 1'
#
loop_
_entity.id
_entity.type
_entity.pdbx_description
1 polymer ?
#
loop_
_entity_poly.entity_id
_entity_poly.type
_entity_poly.pdbx_seq_one_letter_code
_entity_poly.pdbx_strand_id
1 'polypeptide(L)'
;MASLSWLPSSFGVSAAMWVVKVSDFLAFDMVYCHEELLSKNLVVRRQEGFFCIFVSHQWLGIRHPDPERQQLQVLQAALRFLMAGGEVGLDIRDTVFTSRHCFSEQRARLKEAYIWMDWFSIPQRDLGAILADPDEQEKVKTSQWTAHALPSFGQEDFIQKIPDFVEMSDLFVVVAPRCTHSVTKARCGFGTWSQRGWCRLELWCKMMSAHTRTPAVVISDVDKTQFLVPLWWTDQPPHEGNFTHESDRAPVVQVMKDLLLTKIQSLKSSQNLDVYRYYVARFDTLLGQTPRQRTLEGFLQDFEFKSLDCAKNSRGISAIACATLAGDANMISLLCDAGMDVNRRSCAIPEVYIHEKVAPVMLAAALGWRQDDVITTLVERKADMKAATASGHPLLGWCKSAKTVDFLIWHRADVNQQSGLAGFPPLTVACFLAAPTPVIRTLLKHGAAANPRPGRVGCIHPLASVAYRATMSTNSLEVAAMLLDARADVNIQYHSSGILRAAELISRAARACGQSSPGMQIVSEWSTTPVGFACFFGCPELVEMLLEARADLDIPNERKNTPLHLARSRSVQDLIHHHQNTFSI
;
A
#
# COMPACT_ATOMS: atom_id res chain seq x y z
N MET A 1 18.45 17.77 -19.71
CA MET A 1 19.51 17.33 -18.76
C MET A 1 19.03 17.47 -17.31
N ALA A 2 18.35 16.46 -16.80
CA ALA A 2 18.36 16.08 -15.38
C ALA A 2 18.67 14.58 -15.41
N SER A 3 19.82 14.27 -14.87
CA SER A 3 20.61 13.09 -15.16
C SER A 3 20.06 11.84 -14.50
N LEU A 4 20.31 10.69 -15.14
CA LEU A 4 20.41 9.37 -14.50
C LEU A 4 21.46 9.34 -13.34
N SER A 5 21.98 10.50 -12.90
CA SER A 5 23.05 10.67 -11.91
C SER A 5 22.68 10.25 -10.50
N TRP A 6 21.40 9.97 -10.25
CA TRP A 6 20.98 9.45 -8.96
C TRP A 6 21.25 7.95 -8.85
N LEU A 7 21.11 7.17 -9.93
CA LEU A 7 21.28 5.72 -9.87
C LEU A 7 22.77 5.32 -9.77
N PRO A 8 23.14 4.27 -9.01
CA PRO A 8 24.48 3.70 -8.97
C PRO A 8 25.11 3.52 -10.35
N SER A 9 26.42 3.79 -10.46
CA SER A 9 27.20 3.46 -11.66
C SER A 9 27.19 1.97 -12.01
N SER A 10 26.85 1.10 -11.05
CA SER A 10 26.70 -0.34 -11.24
C SER A 10 25.47 -0.74 -12.06
N PHE A 11 24.47 0.15 -12.23
CA PHE A 11 23.29 -0.18 -13.04
C PHE A 11 23.50 0.00 -14.55
N GLY A 12 24.50 0.79 -14.97
CA GLY A 12 25.02 0.84 -16.34
C GLY A 12 24.02 1.21 -17.46
N VAL A 13 24.35 2.17 -18.31
CA VAL A 13 23.49 2.62 -19.44
C VAL A 13 23.46 1.61 -20.60
N SER A 14 23.10 0.34 -20.35
CA SER A 14 23.32 -0.76 -21.33
C SER A 14 22.08 -1.58 -21.71
N ALA A 15 20.96 -1.61 -20.96
CA ALA A 15 19.72 -2.17 -21.54
C ALA A 15 18.88 -1.07 -22.18
N ALA A 16 18.54 -1.26 -23.44
CA ALA A 16 17.46 -0.50 -24.05
C ALA A 16 16.14 -0.83 -23.34
N MET A 17 15.44 0.19 -22.85
CA MET A 17 14.05 0.05 -22.42
C MET A 17 13.20 -0.13 -23.67
N TRP A 18 12.58 -1.29 -23.83
CA TRP A 18 11.67 -1.55 -24.94
C TRP A 18 10.24 -1.28 -24.53
N VAL A 19 9.45 -0.70 -25.43
CA VAL A 19 8.09 -0.24 -25.14
C VAL A 19 7.17 -0.43 -26.34
N VAL A 20 5.87 -0.52 -26.07
CA VAL A 20 4.80 -0.67 -27.08
C VAL A 20 3.93 0.57 -27.07
N LYS A 21 3.57 1.12 -28.23
CA LYS A 21 2.70 2.31 -28.28
C LYS A 21 1.29 1.96 -27.80
N VAL A 22 0.67 2.83 -27.01
CA VAL A 22 -0.69 2.60 -26.47
C VAL A 22 -1.71 2.34 -27.59
N SER A 23 -1.60 3.04 -28.73
CA SER A 23 -2.49 2.81 -29.88
C SER A 23 -2.46 1.37 -30.39
N ASP A 24 -1.27 0.76 -30.41
CA ASP A 24 -1.07 -0.58 -30.94
C ASP A 24 -1.50 -1.62 -29.89
N PHE A 25 -1.15 -1.39 -28.62
CA PHE A 25 -1.60 -2.21 -27.49
C PHE A 25 -3.13 -2.28 -27.38
N LEU A 26 -3.84 -1.19 -27.68
CA LEU A 26 -5.31 -1.16 -27.69
C LEU A 26 -5.92 -2.03 -28.80
N ALA A 27 -5.16 -2.43 -29.81
CA ALA A 27 -5.59 -3.33 -30.87
C ALA A 27 -5.22 -4.81 -30.60
N PHE A 28 -4.46 -5.09 -29.55
CA PHE A 28 -4.06 -6.46 -29.21
C PHE A 28 -5.27 -7.29 -28.81
N ASP A 29 -5.37 -8.49 -29.39
CA ASP A 29 -6.31 -9.55 -29.02
C ASP A 29 -5.73 -10.49 -27.95
N MET A 30 -4.41 -10.50 -27.78
CA MET A 30 -3.67 -11.16 -26.71
C MET A 30 -2.36 -10.42 -26.41
N VAL A 31 -1.74 -10.72 -25.27
CA VAL A 31 -0.45 -10.13 -24.91
C VAL A 31 0.69 -10.93 -25.55
N TYR A 32 1.18 -10.47 -26.69
CA TYR A 32 2.31 -11.09 -27.40
C TYR A 32 3.64 -10.96 -26.64
N CYS A 33 4.54 -11.91 -26.83
CA CYS A 33 5.89 -11.82 -26.27
C CYS A 33 6.77 -10.81 -27.04
N HIS A 34 7.95 -10.50 -26.48
CA HIS A 34 8.88 -9.53 -27.06
C HIS A 34 9.25 -9.84 -28.53
N GLU A 35 9.62 -11.09 -28.82
CA GLU A 35 10.11 -11.51 -30.13
C GLU A 35 9.02 -11.42 -31.21
N GLU A 36 7.78 -11.79 -30.86
CA GLU A 36 6.63 -11.64 -31.75
C GLU A 36 6.38 -10.17 -32.09
N LEU A 37 6.38 -9.29 -31.09
CA LEU A 37 6.20 -7.85 -31.33
C LEU A 37 7.37 -7.24 -32.10
N LEU A 38 8.60 -7.72 -31.88
CA LEU A 38 9.78 -7.25 -32.59
C LEU A 38 9.69 -7.60 -34.07
N SER A 39 9.27 -8.83 -34.40
CA SER A 39 9.06 -9.27 -35.80
C SER A 39 8.00 -8.44 -36.53
N LYS A 40 7.01 -7.91 -35.79
CA LYS A 40 5.93 -7.05 -36.30
C LYS A 40 6.27 -5.55 -36.24
N ASN A 41 7.46 -5.16 -35.78
CA ASN A 41 7.86 -3.77 -35.50
C ASN A 41 6.91 -3.02 -34.55
N LEU A 42 6.25 -3.74 -33.62
CA LEU A 42 5.30 -3.19 -32.65
C LEU A 42 5.94 -2.88 -31.28
N VAL A 43 7.12 -3.42 -31.01
CA VAL A 43 7.94 -3.04 -29.84
C VAL A 43 9.15 -2.23 -30.31
N VAL A 44 9.38 -1.08 -29.67
CA VAL A 44 10.42 -0.13 -30.06
C VAL A 44 11.30 0.24 -28.88
N ARG A 45 12.54 0.67 -29.15
CA ARG A 45 13.40 1.22 -28.11
C ARG A 45 12.88 2.59 -27.69
N ARG A 46 12.79 2.82 -26.37
CA ARG A 46 12.41 4.09 -25.78
C ARG A 46 13.36 5.19 -26.22
N GLN A 47 12.79 6.33 -26.64
CA GLN A 47 13.52 7.53 -27.03
C GLN A 47 13.25 8.67 -26.04
N GLU A 48 14.08 9.70 -26.08
CA GLU A 48 13.85 10.92 -25.30
C GLU A 48 12.51 11.57 -25.71
N GLY A 49 11.74 12.04 -24.72
CA GLY A 49 10.42 12.66 -24.94
C GLY A 49 9.22 11.69 -24.93
N PHE A 50 9.44 10.37 -25.00
CA PHE A 50 8.36 9.40 -24.85
C PHE A 50 7.69 9.55 -23.48
N PHE A 51 6.36 9.46 -23.44
CA PHE A 51 5.61 9.29 -22.20
C PHE A 51 5.48 7.80 -21.91
N CYS A 52 6.19 7.31 -20.89
CA CYS A 52 6.27 5.88 -20.59
C CYS A 52 5.40 5.49 -19.40
N ILE A 53 4.59 4.45 -19.58
CA ILE A 53 3.74 3.83 -18.57
C ILE A 53 4.42 2.53 -18.12
N PHE A 54 4.87 2.48 -16.87
CA PHE A 54 5.34 1.25 -16.25
C PHE A 54 4.16 0.43 -15.75
N VAL A 55 3.94 -0.77 -16.31
CA VAL A 55 2.87 -1.68 -15.90
C VAL A 55 3.43 -2.77 -15.00
N SER A 56 3.06 -2.72 -13.73
CA SER A 56 3.24 -3.81 -12.77
C SER A 56 1.99 -4.67 -12.75
N HIS A 57 2.15 -5.98 -12.91
CA HIS A 57 1.03 -6.92 -12.91
C HIS A 57 1.44 -8.26 -12.28
N GLN A 58 0.47 -9.13 -12.03
CA GLN A 58 0.73 -10.50 -11.60
C GLN A 58 0.43 -11.49 -12.72
N TRP A 59 1.20 -12.57 -12.78
CA TRP A 59 0.97 -13.65 -13.73
C TRP A 59 -0.26 -14.48 -13.34
N LEU A 60 -1.12 -14.76 -14.32
CA LEU A 60 -2.32 -15.58 -14.22
C LEU A 60 -2.14 -16.96 -14.86
N GLY A 61 -0.93 -17.32 -15.26
CA GLY A 61 -0.59 -18.62 -15.83
C GLY A 61 0.87 -18.98 -15.57
N ILE A 62 1.23 -20.21 -15.93
CA ILE A 62 2.61 -20.72 -15.75
C ILE A 62 3.53 -20.22 -16.85
N ARG A 63 3.06 -20.20 -18.11
CA ARG A 63 3.87 -19.88 -19.30
C ARG A 63 3.46 -18.59 -20.01
N HIS A 64 2.39 -17.95 -19.54
CA HIS A 64 1.88 -16.71 -20.12
C HIS A 64 1.33 -15.84 -18.98
N PRO A 65 1.58 -14.51 -19.00
CA PRO A 65 1.15 -13.61 -17.94
C PRO A 65 -0.37 -13.48 -17.82
N ASP A 66 -1.10 -13.55 -18.93
CA ASP A 66 -2.55 -13.36 -18.96
C ASP A 66 -3.24 -14.22 -20.04
N PRO A 67 -3.25 -15.56 -19.91
CA PRO A 67 -3.67 -16.48 -20.98
C PRO A 67 -5.15 -16.32 -21.37
N GLU A 68 -5.99 -15.93 -20.41
CA GLU A 68 -7.43 -15.72 -20.61
C GLU A 68 -7.78 -14.26 -20.93
N ARG A 69 -6.77 -13.38 -21.05
CA ARG A 69 -6.93 -11.95 -21.38
C ARG A 69 -7.70 -11.14 -20.33
N GLN A 70 -7.74 -11.62 -19.09
CA GLN A 70 -8.49 -11.01 -18.00
C GLN A 70 -7.89 -9.65 -17.60
N GLN A 71 -6.55 -9.52 -17.59
CA GLN A 71 -5.87 -8.27 -17.30
C GLN A 71 -5.82 -7.34 -18.52
N LEU A 72 -5.59 -7.90 -19.71
CA LEU A 72 -5.52 -7.17 -20.98
C LEU A 72 -6.82 -6.39 -21.22
N GLN A 73 -7.97 -7.07 -21.12
CA GLN A 73 -9.27 -6.44 -21.34
C GLN A 73 -9.52 -5.28 -20.37
N VAL A 74 -9.21 -5.47 -19.09
CA VAL A 74 -9.37 -4.43 -18.07
C VAL A 74 -8.43 -3.25 -18.32
N LEU A 75 -7.15 -3.50 -18.61
CA LEU A 75 -6.18 -2.44 -18.88
C LEU A 75 -6.55 -1.65 -20.14
N GLN A 76 -6.93 -2.33 -21.22
CA GLN A 76 -7.38 -1.66 -22.45
C GLN A 76 -8.63 -0.82 -22.20
N ALA A 77 -9.61 -1.34 -21.47
CA ALA A 77 -10.84 -0.62 -21.17
C ALA A 77 -10.60 0.60 -20.27
N ALA A 78 -9.75 0.46 -19.25
CA ALA A 78 -9.35 1.56 -18.38
C ALA A 78 -8.57 2.65 -19.14
N LEU A 79 -7.63 2.28 -20.03
CA LEU A 79 -6.92 3.24 -20.88
C LEU A 79 -7.88 4.01 -21.79
N ARG A 80 -8.83 3.32 -22.43
CA ARG A 80 -9.88 3.97 -23.25
C ARG A 80 -10.74 4.93 -22.41
N PHE A 81 -11.16 4.50 -21.21
CA PHE A 81 -11.93 5.33 -20.29
C PHE A 81 -11.17 6.61 -19.91
N LEU A 82 -9.90 6.51 -19.52
CA LEU A 82 -9.07 7.66 -19.17
C LEU A 82 -8.86 8.59 -20.38
N MET A 83 -8.58 8.04 -21.57
CA MET A 83 -8.43 8.81 -22.81
C MET A 83 -9.73 9.52 -23.24
N ALA A 84 -10.89 8.99 -22.86
CA ALA A 84 -12.21 9.58 -23.10
C ALA A 84 -12.58 10.67 -22.08
N GLY A 85 -11.70 11.00 -21.13
CA GLY A 85 -11.96 12.01 -20.10
C GLY A 85 -12.34 11.44 -18.74
N GLY A 86 -12.29 10.11 -18.56
CA GLY A 86 -12.49 9.45 -17.28
C GLY A 86 -11.50 9.94 -16.21
N GLU A 87 -11.97 10.03 -14.97
CA GLU A 87 -11.16 10.47 -13.84
C GLU A 87 -10.51 9.29 -13.11
N VAL A 88 -9.30 9.52 -12.58
CA VAL A 88 -8.67 8.62 -11.62
C VAL A 88 -9.26 8.97 -10.26
N GLY A 89 -9.95 8.01 -9.63
CA GLY A 89 -10.45 8.18 -8.28
C GLY A 89 -9.29 8.46 -7.32
N LEU A 90 -9.44 9.44 -6.43
CA LEU A 90 -8.48 9.54 -5.33
C LEU A 90 -8.85 8.49 -4.29
N ASP A 91 -7.83 7.82 -3.78
CA ASP A 91 -8.00 7.09 -2.54
C ASP A 91 -8.24 8.10 -1.42
N ILE A 92 -9.04 7.73 -0.41
CA ILE A 92 -9.25 8.56 0.77
C ILE A 92 -7.93 8.94 1.43
N ARG A 93 -6.97 8.00 1.39
CA ARG A 93 -5.60 8.18 1.85
C ARG A 93 -4.91 9.33 1.13
N ASP A 94 -5.17 9.52 -0.17
CA ASP A 94 -4.64 10.66 -0.91
C ASP A 94 -5.14 11.97 -0.33
N THR A 95 -6.41 12.07 0.06
CA THR A 95 -6.96 13.36 0.51
C THR A 95 -6.53 13.74 1.94
N VAL A 96 -6.11 12.76 2.73
CA VAL A 96 -5.62 12.97 4.11
C VAL A 96 -4.09 13.11 4.16
N PHE A 97 -3.36 12.42 3.28
CA PHE A 97 -1.89 12.31 3.36
C PHE A 97 -1.14 12.92 2.17
N THR A 98 -1.81 13.31 1.08
CA THR A 98 -1.14 13.87 -0.11
C THR A 98 -1.88 15.11 -0.66
N SER A 99 -1.16 15.94 -1.41
CA SER A 99 -1.71 17.11 -2.10
C SER A 99 -1.91 16.87 -3.61
N ARG A 100 -1.95 15.59 -4.03
CA ARG A 100 -2.07 15.25 -5.45
C ARG A 100 -3.54 15.31 -5.85
N HIS A 101 -3.87 16.25 -6.74
CA HIS A 101 -5.26 16.49 -7.11
C HIS A 101 -5.53 16.46 -8.62
N CYS A 102 -4.51 16.24 -9.45
CA CYS A 102 -4.68 16.39 -10.89
C CYS A 102 -3.97 15.29 -11.69
N PHE A 103 -4.74 14.55 -12.49
CA PHE A 103 -4.26 13.58 -13.48
C PHE A 103 -4.35 14.13 -14.92
N SER A 104 -4.75 15.40 -15.10
CA SER A 104 -5.06 15.96 -16.43
C SER A 104 -3.83 15.99 -17.35
N GLU A 105 -2.66 16.30 -16.80
CA GLU A 105 -1.39 16.35 -17.53
C GLU A 105 -1.02 14.97 -18.09
N GLN A 106 -1.07 13.93 -17.25
CA GLN A 106 -0.79 12.55 -17.68
C GLN A 106 -1.84 12.08 -18.69
N ARG A 107 -3.13 12.38 -18.43
CA ARG A 107 -4.24 12.02 -19.32
C ARG A 107 -4.06 12.57 -20.72
N ALA A 108 -3.61 13.83 -20.85
CA ALA A 108 -3.39 14.47 -22.14
C ALA A 108 -2.34 13.73 -22.99
N ARG A 109 -1.39 13.04 -22.35
CA ARG A 109 -0.30 12.32 -23.02
C ARG A 109 -0.62 10.84 -23.29
N LEU A 110 -1.68 10.27 -22.69
CA LEU A 110 -2.01 8.84 -22.83
C LEU A 110 -2.21 8.38 -24.27
N LYS A 111 -2.70 9.24 -25.17
CA LYS A 111 -2.92 8.88 -26.59
C LYS A 111 -1.62 8.57 -27.34
N GLU A 112 -0.54 9.22 -26.95
CA GLU A 112 0.80 9.07 -27.55
C GLU A 112 1.77 8.34 -26.61
N ALA A 113 1.24 7.76 -25.53
CA ALA A 113 2.02 7.07 -24.54
C ALA A 113 2.53 5.71 -25.05
N TYR A 114 3.51 5.19 -24.32
CA TYR A 114 4.12 3.89 -24.55
C TYR A 114 4.08 3.08 -23.28
N ILE A 115 3.82 1.78 -23.38
CA ILE A 115 3.72 0.85 -22.28
C ILE A 115 5.02 0.06 -22.17
N TRP A 116 5.56 0.00 -20.96
CA TRP A 116 6.52 -1.00 -20.54
C TRP A 116 5.81 -2.07 -19.71
N MET A 117 6.02 -3.33 -20.04
CA MET A 117 5.56 -4.48 -19.26
C MET A 117 6.56 -5.61 -19.44
N ASP A 118 6.97 -6.24 -18.33
CA ASP A 118 8.02 -7.27 -18.27
C ASP A 118 7.97 -8.27 -19.45
N TRP A 119 6.80 -8.82 -19.77
CA TRP A 119 6.61 -9.85 -20.79
C TRP A 119 7.02 -9.46 -22.22
N PHE A 120 6.69 -8.25 -22.65
CA PHE A 120 7.01 -7.80 -24.02
C PHE A 120 8.13 -6.77 -24.09
N SER A 121 8.49 -6.17 -22.95
CA SER A 121 9.58 -5.19 -22.87
C SER A 121 10.93 -5.83 -22.54
N ILE A 122 10.93 -7.09 -22.10
CA ILE A 122 12.14 -7.86 -21.86
C ILE A 122 12.15 -9.05 -22.85
N PRO A 123 13.27 -9.29 -23.56
CA PRO A 123 13.42 -10.48 -24.39
C PRO A 123 13.18 -11.77 -23.61
N GLN A 124 12.35 -12.66 -24.16
CA GLN A 124 12.01 -13.94 -23.54
C GLN A 124 12.96 -15.02 -24.04
N ARG A 125 14.11 -15.19 -23.36
CA ARG A 125 15.09 -16.24 -23.71
C ARG A 125 14.40 -17.62 -23.69
N ASP A 126 14.75 -18.47 -24.66
CA ASP A 126 14.26 -19.85 -24.87
C ASP A 126 12.79 -20.06 -25.32
N LEU A 127 11.92 -19.05 -25.29
CA LEU A 127 10.54 -19.20 -25.82
C LEU A 127 10.52 -19.44 -27.34
N GLY A 128 11.44 -18.83 -28.08
CA GLY A 128 11.59 -19.06 -29.53
C GLY A 128 12.04 -20.48 -29.88
N ALA A 129 12.81 -21.15 -29.00
CA ALA A 129 13.22 -22.53 -29.20
C ALA A 129 12.10 -23.52 -28.81
N ILE A 130 11.35 -23.21 -27.76
CA ILE A 130 10.22 -24.04 -27.27
C ILE A 130 9.01 -23.96 -28.21
N LEU A 131 8.71 -22.79 -28.77
CA LEU A 131 7.58 -22.60 -29.70
C LEU A 131 7.86 -23.13 -31.12
N ALA A 132 9.13 -23.31 -31.48
CA ALA A 132 9.55 -23.82 -32.79
C ALA A 132 9.57 -25.37 -32.88
N ASP A 133 9.39 -26.08 -31.77
CA ASP A 133 9.40 -27.56 -31.72
C ASP A 133 7.97 -28.15 -31.84
N PRO A 134 7.63 -28.86 -32.93
CA PRO A 134 6.32 -29.49 -33.13
C PRO A 134 5.97 -30.56 -32.09
N ASP A 135 6.95 -31.27 -31.53
CA ASP A 135 6.73 -32.34 -30.55
C ASP A 135 6.39 -31.78 -29.17
N GLU A 136 6.94 -30.61 -28.82
CA GLU A 136 6.56 -29.87 -27.62
C GLU A 136 5.16 -29.23 -27.76
N GLN A 137 4.75 -28.81 -28.96
CA GLN A 137 3.37 -28.38 -29.22
C GLN A 137 2.33 -29.49 -29.00
N GLU A 138 2.70 -30.76 -29.20
CA GLU A 138 1.82 -31.91 -28.97
C GLU A 138 1.76 -32.34 -27.49
N LYS A 139 2.90 -32.28 -26.77
CA LYS A 139 2.95 -32.48 -25.31
C LYS A 139 2.19 -31.39 -24.52
N VAL A 140 2.13 -30.17 -25.07
CA VAL A 140 1.30 -29.06 -24.54
C VAL A 140 -0.20 -29.40 -24.54
N LYS A 141 -0.67 -30.27 -25.44
CA LYS A 141 -2.09 -30.68 -25.50
C LYS A 141 -2.46 -31.77 -24.50
N THR A 142 -1.49 -32.53 -23.96
CA THR A 142 -1.73 -33.80 -23.26
C THR A 142 -1.49 -33.77 -21.75
N SER A 143 -1.29 -32.58 -21.15
CA SER A 143 -1.30 -32.37 -19.68
C SER A 143 -0.28 -33.19 -18.86
N GLN A 144 0.86 -33.57 -19.44
CA GLN A 144 1.97 -34.17 -18.71
C GLN A 144 3.19 -33.24 -18.72
N TRP A 145 3.14 -32.18 -17.91
CA TRP A 145 4.34 -31.41 -17.56
C TRP A 145 4.33 -31.07 -16.07
N THR A 146 5.26 -31.69 -15.33
CA THR A 146 5.57 -31.36 -13.93
C THR A 146 6.51 -30.16 -13.89
N ALA A 147 6.31 -29.28 -12.90
CA ALA A 147 6.90 -27.94 -12.73
C ALA A 147 8.44 -27.86 -12.53
N HIS A 148 9.24 -28.82 -12.99
CA HIS A 148 10.67 -28.94 -12.66
C HIS A 148 11.66 -28.59 -13.77
N ALA A 149 11.25 -28.00 -14.89
CA ALA A 149 12.20 -27.64 -15.96
C ALA A 149 11.83 -26.35 -16.70
N LEU A 150 11.72 -25.24 -15.97
CA LEU A 150 12.10 -23.94 -16.54
C LEU A 150 13.48 -23.62 -15.96
N PRO A 151 14.54 -23.51 -16.79
CA PRO A 151 15.84 -23.04 -16.31
C PRO A 151 15.65 -21.68 -15.65
N SER A 152 16.40 -21.39 -14.59
CA SER A 152 16.55 -20.03 -14.07
C SER A 152 16.89 -19.11 -15.23
N PHE A 153 15.91 -18.30 -15.66
CA PHE A 153 16.07 -17.43 -16.82
C PHE A 153 17.32 -16.56 -16.60
N GLY A 154 18.21 -16.50 -17.58
CA GLY A 154 19.36 -15.56 -17.60
C GLY A 154 18.94 -14.09 -17.70
N GLN A 155 17.88 -13.71 -17.02
CA GLN A 155 17.29 -12.39 -16.86
C GLN A 155 17.90 -11.62 -15.67
N GLU A 156 18.91 -12.16 -14.99
CA GLU A 156 19.64 -11.50 -13.89
C GLU A 156 20.09 -10.08 -14.28
N ASP A 157 20.53 -9.89 -15.53
CA ASP A 157 20.92 -8.58 -16.07
C ASP A 157 19.77 -7.57 -16.18
N PHE A 158 18.53 -8.03 -16.34
CA PHE A 158 17.34 -7.18 -16.45
C PHE A 158 16.72 -6.89 -15.09
N ILE A 159 16.83 -7.80 -14.13
CA ILE A 159 16.41 -7.63 -12.74
C ILE A 159 17.08 -6.39 -12.14
N GLN A 160 18.41 -6.27 -12.34
CA GLN A 160 19.18 -5.13 -11.86
C GLN A 160 18.75 -3.80 -12.48
N LYS A 161 18.00 -3.82 -13.59
CA LYS A 161 17.61 -2.62 -14.36
C LYS A 161 16.15 -2.21 -14.15
N ILE A 162 15.38 -2.98 -13.40
CA ILE A 162 14.02 -2.57 -12.98
C ILE A 162 14.02 -1.15 -12.37
N PRO A 163 14.96 -0.78 -11.48
CA PRO A 163 15.02 0.58 -10.95
C PRO A 163 15.14 1.65 -12.05
N ASP A 164 15.97 1.38 -13.07
CA ASP A 164 16.17 2.29 -14.21
C ASP A 164 14.89 2.45 -15.03
N PHE A 165 14.19 1.35 -15.32
CA PHE A 165 12.94 1.38 -16.08
C PHE A 165 11.83 2.15 -15.35
N VAL A 166 11.74 1.97 -14.03
CA VAL A 166 10.81 2.72 -13.19
C VAL A 166 11.18 4.21 -13.17
N GLU A 167 12.47 4.53 -13.07
CA GLU A 167 12.96 5.92 -13.10
C GLU A 167 12.74 6.61 -14.44
N MET A 168 12.78 5.86 -15.55
CA MET A 168 12.51 6.36 -16.91
C MET A 168 11.02 6.49 -17.24
N SER A 169 10.12 6.14 -16.33
CA SER A 169 8.66 6.11 -16.56
C SER A 169 7.94 7.32 -15.96
N ASP A 170 6.94 7.82 -16.70
CA ASP A 170 6.13 9.00 -16.36
C ASP A 170 4.82 8.67 -15.63
N LEU A 171 4.44 7.38 -15.61
CA LEU A 171 3.26 6.86 -14.93
C LEU A 171 3.53 5.43 -14.46
N PHE A 172 3.23 5.13 -13.19
CA PHE A 172 3.29 3.77 -12.65
C PHE A 172 1.89 3.20 -12.49
N VAL A 173 1.60 2.07 -13.13
CA VAL A 173 0.28 1.45 -13.15
C VAL A 173 0.38 0.05 -12.57
N VAL A 174 -0.38 -0.21 -11.51
CA VAL A 174 -0.64 -1.56 -11.02
C VAL A 174 -1.90 -2.08 -11.68
N VAL A 175 -1.81 -3.17 -12.44
CA VAL A 175 -2.96 -3.87 -13.00
C VAL A 175 -3.24 -5.09 -12.14
N ALA A 176 -4.25 -4.96 -11.28
CA ALA A 176 -4.63 -6.03 -10.35
C ALA A 176 -6.15 -6.21 -10.26
N PRO A 177 -6.84 -6.44 -11.40
CA PRO A 177 -8.25 -6.79 -11.38
C PRO A 177 -8.50 -8.13 -10.71
N ARG A 178 -9.77 -8.37 -10.35
CA ARG A 178 -10.21 -9.67 -9.86
C ARG A 178 -10.17 -10.66 -11.02
N CYS A 179 -9.25 -11.61 -10.93
CA CYS A 179 -9.02 -12.61 -11.96
C CYS A 179 -8.90 -14.00 -11.36
N THR A 180 -8.94 -15.02 -12.20
CA THR A 180 -8.67 -16.40 -11.81
C THR A 180 -7.39 -16.87 -12.48
N HIS A 181 -6.45 -17.42 -11.70
CA HIS A 181 -5.27 -18.05 -12.25
C HIS A 181 -5.66 -19.29 -13.06
N SER A 182 -5.23 -19.36 -14.31
CA SER A 182 -5.62 -20.40 -15.29
C SER A 182 -5.39 -21.83 -14.79
N VAL A 183 -4.26 -22.08 -14.11
CA VAL A 183 -3.90 -23.42 -13.60
C VAL A 183 -4.41 -23.68 -12.19
N THR A 184 -3.93 -22.92 -11.18
CA THR A 184 -4.27 -23.15 -9.77
C THR A 184 -5.72 -22.83 -9.41
N LYS A 185 -6.45 -22.13 -10.29
CA LYS A 185 -7.79 -21.59 -10.04
C LYS A 185 -7.88 -20.65 -8.84
N ALA A 186 -6.74 -20.20 -8.31
CA ALA A 186 -6.69 -19.23 -7.24
C ALA A 186 -7.30 -17.89 -7.71
N ARG A 187 -8.04 -17.24 -6.82
CA ARG A 187 -8.51 -15.87 -7.04
C ARG A 187 -7.33 -14.91 -6.88
N CYS A 188 -7.15 -14.07 -7.87
CA CYS A 188 -6.08 -13.11 -7.97
C CYS A 188 -6.66 -11.69 -7.95
N GLY A 189 -5.96 -10.74 -7.33
CA GLY A 189 -6.31 -9.32 -7.32
C GLY A 189 -5.22 -8.46 -6.69
N PHE A 190 -5.56 -7.27 -6.21
CA PHE A 190 -4.58 -6.37 -5.57
C PHE A 190 -3.91 -7.01 -4.35
N GLY A 191 -4.68 -7.74 -3.54
CA GLY A 191 -4.16 -8.42 -2.35
C GLY A 191 -3.07 -9.45 -2.69
N THR A 192 -3.30 -10.33 -3.66
CA THR A 192 -2.30 -11.32 -4.11
C THR A 192 -1.13 -10.67 -4.83
N TRP A 193 -1.38 -9.63 -5.64
CA TRP A 193 -0.32 -8.84 -6.28
C TRP A 193 0.62 -8.25 -5.22
N SER A 194 0.07 -7.65 -4.17
CA SER A 194 0.86 -7.03 -3.08
C SER A 194 1.67 -8.04 -2.26
N GLN A 195 1.43 -9.35 -2.41
CA GLN A 195 2.20 -10.39 -1.74
C GLN A 195 3.38 -10.90 -2.57
N ARG A 196 3.47 -10.59 -3.87
CA ARG A 196 4.56 -11.08 -4.73
C ARG A 196 5.83 -10.26 -4.52
N GLY A 197 6.97 -10.94 -4.36
CA GLY A 197 8.27 -10.29 -4.15
C GLY A 197 8.65 -9.36 -5.30
N TRP A 198 8.42 -9.80 -6.54
CA TRP A 198 8.66 -9.01 -7.75
C TRP A 198 7.81 -7.73 -7.83
N CYS A 199 6.49 -7.86 -7.62
CA CYS A 199 5.59 -6.71 -7.63
C CYS A 199 5.90 -5.71 -6.50
N ARG A 200 6.28 -6.22 -5.33
CA ARG A 200 6.79 -5.40 -4.23
C ARG A 200 8.05 -4.66 -4.63
N LEU A 201 9.01 -5.31 -5.30
CA LEU A 201 10.26 -4.68 -5.75
C LEU A 201 9.97 -3.51 -6.71
N GLU A 202 9.12 -3.70 -7.71
CA GLU A 202 8.74 -2.65 -8.66
C GLU A 202 8.12 -1.43 -7.95
N LEU A 203 7.19 -1.68 -7.02
CA LEU A 203 6.61 -0.62 -6.20
C LEU A 203 7.66 0.06 -5.30
N TRP A 204 8.59 -0.72 -4.76
CA TRP A 204 9.69 -0.22 -3.93
C TRP A 204 10.63 0.70 -4.72
N CYS A 205 11.00 0.31 -5.95
CA CYS A 205 11.73 1.15 -6.90
C CYS A 205 10.98 2.47 -7.13
N LYS A 206 9.66 2.41 -7.34
CA LYS A 206 8.82 3.61 -7.54
C LYS A 206 8.81 4.53 -6.33
N MET A 207 8.87 3.96 -5.12
CA MET A 207 8.87 4.72 -3.87
C MET A 207 10.24 5.30 -3.52
N MET A 208 11.30 4.65 -3.94
CA MET A 208 12.67 5.14 -3.76
C MET A 208 13.11 6.14 -4.83
N SER A 209 12.47 6.13 -6.01
CA SER A 209 12.71 7.01 -7.16
C SER A 209 12.89 8.49 -6.79
N ALA A 210 13.73 9.19 -7.58
CA ALA A 210 13.91 10.63 -7.44
C ALA A 210 12.70 11.43 -7.96
N HIS A 211 11.94 10.83 -8.90
CA HIS A 211 10.69 11.40 -9.43
C HIS A 211 9.52 11.15 -8.48
N THR A 212 9.58 11.79 -7.31
CA THR A 212 8.55 11.64 -6.27
C THR A 212 7.17 12.03 -6.78
N ARG A 213 7.06 12.97 -7.73
CA ARG A 213 5.77 13.43 -8.30
C ARG A 213 5.13 12.48 -9.31
N THR A 214 5.88 11.52 -9.86
CA THR A 214 5.32 10.54 -10.80
C THR A 214 4.14 9.82 -10.12
N PRO A 215 2.93 9.89 -10.71
CA PRO A 215 1.76 9.25 -10.14
C PRO A 215 1.87 7.74 -10.21
N ALA A 216 1.38 7.08 -9.16
CA ALA A 216 1.12 5.65 -9.13
C ALA A 216 -0.39 5.45 -9.08
N VAL A 217 -0.92 4.57 -9.91
CA VAL A 217 -2.36 4.24 -9.96
C VAL A 217 -2.57 2.73 -9.93
N VAL A 218 -3.70 2.30 -9.39
CA VAL A 218 -4.18 0.92 -9.43
C VAL A 218 -5.40 0.84 -10.31
N ILE A 219 -5.40 -0.10 -11.25
CA ILE A 219 -6.56 -0.49 -12.05
C ILE A 219 -7.04 -1.83 -11.48
N SER A 220 -8.21 -1.80 -10.85
CA SER A 220 -8.82 -2.98 -10.21
C SER A 220 -10.12 -3.44 -10.89
N ASP A 221 -10.66 -2.60 -11.76
CA ASP A 221 -11.81 -2.89 -12.63
C ASP A 221 -11.80 -1.90 -13.81
N VAL A 222 -12.66 -2.11 -14.79
CA VAL A 222 -12.79 -1.31 -16.02
C VAL A 222 -13.03 0.17 -15.73
N ASP A 223 -13.86 0.46 -14.72
CA ASP A 223 -14.23 1.81 -14.27
C ASP A 223 -13.56 2.20 -12.94
N LYS A 224 -12.70 1.34 -12.40
CA LYS A 224 -12.07 1.53 -11.09
C LYS A 224 -10.55 1.69 -11.21
N THR A 225 -10.16 2.89 -11.65
CA THR A 225 -8.78 3.38 -11.57
C THR A 225 -8.64 4.34 -10.40
N GLN A 226 -7.67 4.09 -9.51
CA GLN A 226 -7.46 4.89 -8.31
C GLN A 226 -5.98 5.23 -8.11
N PHE A 227 -5.69 6.36 -7.48
CA PHE A 227 -4.33 6.66 -7.05
C PHE A 227 -3.84 5.66 -5.98
N LEU A 228 -2.59 5.24 -6.09
CA LEU A 228 -1.94 4.32 -5.18
C LEU A 228 -1.12 5.09 -4.15
N VAL A 229 -1.56 5.05 -2.88
CA VAL A 229 -0.75 5.47 -1.72
C VAL A 229 -0.37 4.23 -0.90
N PRO A 230 0.79 3.62 -1.16
CA PRO A 230 1.14 2.37 -0.55
C PRO A 230 1.74 2.62 0.84
N LEU A 231 0.98 3.13 1.81
CA LEU A 231 1.45 3.45 3.18
C LEU A 231 2.16 2.29 3.90
N TRP A 232 2.00 1.06 3.41
CA TRP A 232 2.53 -0.19 3.94
C TRP A 232 3.81 -0.67 3.24
N TRP A 233 4.31 0.04 2.23
CA TRP A 233 5.43 -0.43 1.39
C TRP A 233 6.73 -0.69 2.16
N THR A 234 6.97 0.04 3.26
CA THR A 234 8.12 -0.19 4.15
C THR A 234 7.93 -1.32 5.15
N ASP A 235 6.68 -1.75 5.36
CA ASP A 235 6.35 -2.86 6.26
C ASP A 235 6.34 -4.21 5.52
N GLN A 236 6.23 -4.17 4.18
CA GLN A 236 6.22 -5.33 3.30
C GLN A 236 7.40 -5.26 2.30
N PRO A 237 8.65 -5.43 2.78
CA PRO A 237 9.80 -5.37 1.91
C PRO A 237 9.74 -6.48 0.83
N PRO A 238 10.32 -6.23 -0.36
CA PRO A 238 10.31 -7.19 -1.46
C PRO A 238 10.83 -8.57 -1.11
N HIS A 239 11.88 -8.66 -0.29
CA HIS A 239 12.49 -9.92 0.13
C HIS A 239 11.62 -10.76 1.07
N GLU A 240 10.41 -10.31 1.46
CA GLU A 240 9.43 -11.10 2.21
C GLU A 240 8.21 -11.47 1.37
N GLY A 241 8.22 -11.09 0.09
CA GLY A 241 7.18 -11.52 -0.82
C GLY A 241 7.33 -12.99 -1.21
N ASN A 242 6.27 -13.49 -1.82
CA ASN A 242 6.23 -14.78 -2.48
C ASN A 242 6.98 -14.69 -3.81
N PHE A 243 7.94 -15.59 -4.02
CA PHE A 243 8.67 -15.75 -5.28
C PHE A 243 8.26 -17.07 -5.94
N THR A 244 8.20 -17.07 -7.27
CA THR A 244 8.02 -18.32 -8.03
C THR A 244 9.26 -19.20 -7.88
N HIS A 245 10.45 -18.58 -7.91
CA HIS A 245 11.73 -19.25 -7.68
C HIS A 245 12.44 -18.59 -6.50
N GLU A 246 12.75 -19.37 -5.48
CA GLU A 246 13.39 -18.85 -4.26
C GLU A 246 14.79 -18.25 -4.52
N SER A 247 15.47 -18.71 -5.58
CA SER A 247 16.74 -18.15 -6.06
C SER A 247 16.68 -16.65 -6.36
N ASP A 248 15.50 -16.14 -6.73
CA ASP A 248 15.28 -14.73 -7.08
C ASP A 248 15.43 -13.79 -5.88
N ARG A 249 15.26 -14.32 -4.65
CA ARG A 249 15.25 -13.50 -3.44
C ARG A 249 16.58 -12.79 -3.20
N ALA A 250 17.70 -13.47 -3.43
CA ALA A 250 19.02 -12.90 -3.19
C ALA A 250 19.37 -11.74 -4.14
N PRO A 251 19.16 -11.86 -5.48
CA PRO A 251 19.25 -10.73 -6.40
C PRO A 251 18.34 -9.54 -6.01
N VAL A 252 17.10 -9.81 -5.59
CA VAL A 252 16.18 -8.75 -5.13
C VAL A 252 16.74 -8.02 -3.91
N VAL A 253 17.28 -8.73 -2.91
CA VAL A 253 17.92 -8.10 -1.73
C VAL A 253 19.10 -7.23 -2.15
N GLN A 254 19.88 -7.65 -3.16
CA GLN A 254 21.00 -6.86 -3.67
C GLN A 254 20.51 -5.56 -4.34
N VAL A 255 19.49 -5.62 -5.19
CA VAL A 255 18.86 -4.41 -5.79
C VAL A 255 18.35 -3.46 -4.71
N MET A 256 17.69 -4.00 -3.67
CA MET A 256 17.20 -3.21 -2.55
C MET A 256 18.33 -2.48 -1.82
N LYS A 257 19.44 -3.17 -1.57
CA LYS A 257 20.62 -2.62 -0.89
C LYS A 257 21.22 -1.46 -1.69
N ASP A 258 21.38 -1.63 -3.00
CA ASP A 258 21.96 -0.61 -3.86
C ASP A 258 21.06 0.63 -3.93
N LEU A 259 19.74 0.45 -4.04
CA LEU A 259 18.78 1.56 -3.99
C LEU A 259 18.80 2.31 -2.65
N LEU A 260 18.88 1.60 -1.53
CA LEU A 260 18.95 2.22 -0.20
C LEU A 260 20.21 3.05 -0.04
N LEU A 261 21.38 2.49 -0.39
CA LEU A 261 22.66 3.20 -0.26
C LEU A 261 22.64 4.50 -1.08
N THR A 262 22.12 4.43 -2.29
CA THR A 262 21.94 5.59 -3.16
C THR A 262 20.98 6.63 -2.58
N LYS A 263 19.82 6.20 -2.08
CA LYS A 263 18.87 7.10 -1.44
C LYS A 263 19.49 7.80 -0.25
N ILE A 264 20.17 7.06 0.61
CA ILE A 264 20.87 7.58 1.78
C ILE A 264 21.93 8.61 1.35
N GLN A 265 22.75 8.29 0.35
CA GLN A 265 23.78 9.22 -0.15
C GLN A 265 23.17 10.51 -0.70
N SER A 266 22.13 10.42 -1.51
CA SER A 266 21.44 11.58 -2.07
C SER A 266 20.76 12.45 -1.01
N LEU A 267 20.12 11.84 -0.01
CA LEU A 267 19.51 12.56 1.11
C LEU A 267 20.57 13.27 1.95
N LYS A 268 21.74 12.63 2.15
CA LYS A 268 22.90 13.25 2.80
C LYS A 268 23.41 14.46 2.03
N SER A 269 23.61 14.33 0.73
CA SER A 269 24.08 15.42 -0.14
C SER A 269 23.10 16.60 -0.20
N SER A 270 21.79 16.33 -0.18
CA SER A 270 20.75 17.36 -0.16
C SER A 270 20.43 17.93 1.23
N GLN A 271 21.14 17.46 2.27
CA GLN A 271 20.94 17.86 3.68
C GLN A 271 19.51 17.61 4.19
N ASN A 272 18.78 16.67 3.60
CA ASN A 272 17.49 16.21 4.12
C ASN A 272 17.72 15.17 5.24
N LEU A 273 18.20 15.67 6.39
CA LEU A 273 18.70 14.84 7.48
C LEU A 273 17.61 14.02 8.18
N ASP A 274 16.36 14.46 8.20
CA ASP A 274 15.29 13.72 8.87
C ASP A 274 14.91 12.44 8.12
N VAL A 275 14.75 12.54 6.79
CA VAL A 275 14.50 11.38 5.93
C VAL A 275 15.76 10.51 5.82
N TYR A 276 16.95 11.13 5.76
CA TYR A 276 18.24 10.42 5.81
C TYR A 276 18.33 9.51 7.03
N ARG A 277 18.10 10.06 8.23
CA ARG A 277 18.16 9.33 9.49
C ARG A 277 17.14 8.19 9.56
N TYR A 278 15.95 8.37 8.99
CA TYR A 278 14.98 7.28 8.89
C TYR A 278 15.54 6.09 8.11
N TYR A 279 16.11 6.32 6.91
CA TYR A 279 16.66 5.24 6.09
C TYR A 279 17.93 4.62 6.69
N VAL A 280 18.79 5.42 7.33
CA VAL A 280 19.97 4.90 8.05
C VAL A 280 19.55 4.00 9.22
N ALA A 281 18.51 4.40 9.98
CA ALA A 281 18.00 3.59 11.07
C ALA A 281 17.41 2.28 10.53
N ARG A 282 16.58 2.37 9.50
CA ARG A 282 15.83 1.22 8.97
C ARG A 282 16.65 0.34 8.02
N PHE A 283 17.88 0.70 7.67
CA PHE A 283 18.69 0.04 6.64
C PHE A 283 18.74 -1.48 6.79
N ASP A 284 19.22 -1.96 7.94
CA ASP A 284 19.35 -3.40 8.20
C ASP A 284 17.97 -4.09 8.14
N THR A 285 16.97 -3.47 8.77
CA THR A 285 15.62 -4.03 8.91
C THR A 285 14.85 -4.12 7.59
N LEU A 286 15.05 -3.16 6.69
CA LEU A 286 14.44 -3.16 5.37
C LEU A 286 15.06 -4.22 4.45
N LEU A 287 16.29 -4.64 4.74
CA LEU A 287 17.00 -5.72 4.04
C LEU A 287 16.80 -7.09 4.72
N GLY A 288 15.99 -7.18 5.78
CA GLY A 288 15.80 -8.41 6.53
C GLY A 288 17.03 -8.84 7.34
N GLN A 289 17.97 -7.92 7.56
CA GLN A 289 19.18 -8.17 8.33
C GLN A 289 18.96 -7.87 9.81
N THR A 290 19.78 -8.47 10.65
CA THR A 290 19.77 -8.19 12.08
C THR A 290 20.27 -6.77 12.35
N PRO A 291 19.57 -5.98 13.18
CA PRO A 291 20.04 -4.67 13.63
C PRO A 291 21.47 -4.70 14.15
N ARG A 292 22.34 -3.87 13.57
CA ARG A 292 23.70 -3.70 14.08
C ARG A 292 23.71 -2.90 15.38
N GLN A 293 24.47 -3.36 16.36
CA GLN A 293 24.72 -2.63 17.61
C GLN A 293 25.78 -1.56 17.36
N ARG A 294 25.53 -0.32 17.82
CA ARG A 294 26.44 0.81 17.63
C ARG A 294 27.05 1.26 18.95
N THR A 295 28.28 1.74 18.91
CA THR A 295 28.82 2.57 19.99
C THR A 295 28.13 3.94 19.95
N LEU A 296 28.15 4.70 21.06
CA LEU A 296 27.57 6.05 21.09
C LEU A 296 28.21 6.96 20.03
N GLU A 297 29.54 6.89 19.87
CA GLU A 297 30.26 7.67 18.86
C GLU A 297 29.89 7.27 17.43
N GLY A 298 29.84 5.96 17.14
CA GLY A 298 29.41 5.46 15.84
C GLY A 298 27.96 5.81 15.52
N PHE A 299 27.08 5.79 16.52
CA PHE A 299 25.70 6.24 16.38
C PHE A 299 25.61 7.73 16.04
N LEU A 300 26.29 8.59 16.79
CA LEU A 300 26.28 10.03 16.52
C LEU A 300 26.83 10.34 15.11
N GLN A 301 27.88 9.63 14.69
CA GLN A 301 28.46 9.74 13.35
C GLN A 301 27.50 9.27 12.26
N ASP A 302 26.94 8.05 12.38
CA ASP A 302 26.02 7.46 11.41
C ASP A 302 24.79 8.33 11.15
N PHE A 303 24.26 8.95 12.21
CA PHE A 303 23.04 9.75 12.16
C PHE A 303 23.31 11.25 12.00
N GLU A 304 24.56 11.66 11.73
CA GLU A 304 24.93 13.07 11.52
C GLU A 304 24.51 13.98 12.69
N PHE A 305 24.74 13.50 13.92
CA PHE A 305 24.64 14.30 15.14
C PHE A 305 26.04 14.78 15.54
N LYS A 306 26.28 16.09 15.48
CA LYS A 306 27.60 16.68 15.79
C LYS A 306 28.09 16.40 17.21
N SER A 307 27.16 16.22 18.15
CA SER A 307 27.44 15.89 19.54
C SER A 307 26.20 15.30 20.19
N LEU A 308 26.37 14.74 21.39
CA LEU A 308 25.27 14.28 22.23
C LEU A 308 24.29 15.43 22.58
N ASP A 309 24.79 16.65 22.78
CA ASP A 309 23.93 17.81 23.05
C ASP A 309 23.12 18.22 21.81
N CYS A 310 23.70 18.08 20.61
CA CYS A 310 22.93 18.26 19.37
C CYS A 310 21.85 17.19 19.21
N ALA A 311 22.14 15.93 19.58
CA ALA A 311 21.16 14.84 19.57
C ALA A 311 20.02 15.09 20.56
N LYS A 312 20.33 15.56 21.78
CA LYS A 312 19.34 15.96 22.80
C LYS A 312 18.37 17.04 22.32
N ASN A 313 18.85 17.98 21.52
CA ASN A 313 18.10 19.16 21.12
C ASN A 313 17.66 19.16 19.65
N SER A 314 17.77 18.02 18.94
CA SER A 314 17.40 17.92 17.52
C SER A 314 15.92 18.29 17.32
N ARG A 315 15.61 19.16 16.35
CA ARG A 315 14.22 19.61 16.11
C ARG A 315 13.39 18.64 15.25
N GLY A 316 14.06 17.77 14.50
CA GLY A 316 13.45 16.81 13.59
C GLY A 316 13.22 15.45 14.23
N ILE A 317 13.64 14.38 13.55
CA ILE A 317 13.64 13.04 14.16
C ILE A 317 14.61 13.00 15.35
N SER A 318 14.12 12.51 16.50
CA SER A 318 14.93 12.44 17.73
C SER A 318 15.92 11.28 17.68
N ALA A 319 17.05 11.38 18.39
CA ALA A 319 18.00 10.28 18.47
C ALA A 319 17.40 9.00 19.08
N ILE A 320 16.49 9.13 20.07
CA ILE A 320 15.76 7.96 20.60
C ILE A 320 14.85 7.36 19.53
N ALA A 321 14.19 8.17 18.70
CA ALA A 321 13.41 7.65 17.58
C ALA A 321 14.31 6.94 16.55
N CYS A 322 15.49 7.47 16.25
CA CYS A 322 16.47 6.78 15.39
C CYS A 322 16.90 5.42 15.97
N ALA A 323 17.25 5.36 17.26
CA ALA A 323 17.61 4.11 17.94
C ALA A 323 16.45 3.11 17.96
N THR A 324 15.23 3.61 18.17
CA THR A 324 13.98 2.83 18.12
C THR A 324 13.74 2.23 16.75
N LEU A 325 13.82 3.04 15.69
CA LEU A 325 13.66 2.58 14.31
C LEU A 325 14.77 1.60 13.90
N ALA A 326 15.96 1.77 14.48
CA ALA A 326 17.12 0.93 14.21
C ALA A 326 17.07 -0.43 14.89
N GLY A 327 16.19 -0.66 15.86
CA GLY A 327 16.22 -1.90 16.64
C GLY A 327 17.29 -1.93 17.72
N ASP A 328 17.87 -0.78 18.08
CA ASP A 328 19.04 -0.71 18.97
C ASP A 328 18.60 -0.43 20.42
N ALA A 329 18.15 -1.48 21.11
CA ALA A 329 17.70 -1.42 22.50
C ALA A 329 18.79 -0.92 23.46
N ASN A 330 20.05 -1.30 23.23
CA ASN A 330 21.18 -0.84 24.03
C ASN A 330 21.41 0.67 23.86
N MET A 331 21.34 1.17 22.62
CA MET A 331 21.44 2.60 22.37
C MET A 331 20.30 3.38 23.01
N ILE A 332 19.07 2.87 23.01
CA ILE A 332 17.95 3.51 23.72
C ILE A 332 18.29 3.69 25.20
N SER A 333 18.82 2.63 25.83
CA SER A 333 19.28 2.69 27.22
C SER A 333 20.38 3.72 27.44
N LEU A 334 21.44 3.72 26.62
CA LEU A 334 22.54 4.68 26.70
C LEU A 334 22.08 6.13 26.53
N LEU A 335 21.18 6.40 25.59
CA LEU A 335 20.64 7.74 25.37
C LEU A 335 19.76 8.20 26.56
N CYS A 336 19.00 7.28 27.16
CA CYS A 336 18.23 7.57 28.38
C CYS A 336 19.15 7.85 29.58
N ASP A 337 20.23 7.06 29.75
CA ASP A 337 21.23 7.28 30.80
C ASP A 337 21.97 8.61 30.62
N ALA A 338 22.13 9.07 29.37
CA ALA A 338 22.61 10.40 29.03
C ALA A 338 21.59 11.53 29.31
N GLY A 339 20.39 11.22 29.80
CA GLY A 339 19.34 12.19 30.17
C GLY A 339 18.39 12.56 29.03
N MET A 340 18.31 11.78 27.96
CA MET A 340 17.29 12.00 26.92
C MET A 340 15.92 11.48 27.35
N ASP A 341 14.87 12.27 27.10
CA ASP A 341 13.49 11.88 27.39
C ASP A 341 13.00 10.78 26.43
N VAL A 342 12.74 9.59 26.96
CA VAL A 342 12.19 8.43 26.22
C VAL A 342 10.87 8.71 25.51
N ASN A 343 10.12 9.72 25.97
CA ASN A 343 8.83 10.12 25.42
C ASN A 343 8.95 11.25 24.40
N ARG A 344 10.17 11.64 24.02
CA ARG A 344 10.42 12.74 23.09
C ARG A 344 9.82 12.45 21.71
N ARG A 345 8.75 13.17 21.41
CA ARG A 345 7.97 13.01 20.18
C ARG A 345 8.70 13.59 18.98
N SER A 346 8.63 12.87 17.85
CA SER A 346 9.21 13.33 16.58
C SER A 346 8.30 14.34 15.88
N CYS A 347 8.91 15.18 15.03
CA CYS A 347 8.18 15.94 14.02
C CYS A 347 7.57 15.00 12.97
N ALA A 348 6.62 15.51 12.17
CA ALA A 348 6.15 14.78 11.01
C ALA A 348 7.26 14.62 9.97
N ILE A 349 7.34 13.46 9.32
CA ILE A 349 8.18 13.19 8.15
C ILE A 349 7.27 12.58 7.08
N PRO A 350 6.52 13.42 6.34
CA PRO A 350 5.49 12.94 5.42
C PRO A 350 6.02 12.00 4.33
N GLU A 351 7.27 12.18 3.89
CA GLU A 351 7.93 11.38 2.86
C GLU A 351 8.04 9.90 3.22
N VAL A 352 8.06 9.59 4.51
CA VAL A 352 8.14 8.22 5.05
C VAL A 352 6.97 7.93 5.99
N TYR A 353 5.90 8.72 5.90
CA TYR A 353 4.64 8.52 6.62
C TYR A 353 4.75 8.50 8.15
N ILE A 354 5.74 9.21 8.71
CA ILE A 354 5.80 9.45 10.15
C ILE A 354 4.90 10.64 10.47
N HIS A 355 3.86 10.41 11.27
CA HIS A 355 2.93 11.45 11.68
C HIS A 355 3.53 12.44 12.68
N GLU A 356 2.90 13.60 12.80
CA GLU A 356 3.27 14.57 13.82
C GLU A 356 3.05 14.01 15.23
N LYS A 357 3.98 14.34 16.14
CA LYS A 357 3.90 14.02 17.57
C LYS A 357 3.90 12.52 17.88
N VAL A 358 4.47 11.69 17.01
CA VAL A 358 4.64 10.24 17.27
C VAL A 358 5.71 10.03 18.33
N ALA A 359 5.37 9.30 19.40
CA ALA A 359 6.31 8.93 20.47
C ALA A 359 7.13 7.68 20.08
N PRO A 360 8.35 7.50 20.61
CA PRO A 360 9.18 6.33 20.31
C PRO A 360 8.46 4.99 20.55
N VAL A 361 7.70 4.86 21.63
CA VAL A 361 6.91 3.65 21.91
C VAL A 361 5.86 3.33 20.83
N MET A 362 5.33 4.34 20.14
CA MET A 362 4.40 4.13 19.03
C MET A 362 5.12 3.64 17.77
N LEU A 363 6.34 4.14 17.51
CA LEU A 363 7.20 3.61 16.45
C LEU A 363 7.55 2.15 16.73
N ALA A 364 7.94 1.85 17.96
CA ALA A 364 8.21 0.48 18.40
C ALA A 364 6.96 -0.42 18.29
N ALA A 365 5.76 0.07 18.62
CA ALA A 365 4.54 -0.72 18.45
C ALA A 365 4.23 -1.03 16.98
N ALA A 366 4.47 -0.08 16.08
CA ALA A 366 4.32 -0.27 14.64
C ALA A 366 5.36 -1.25 14.06
N LEU A 367 6.55 -1.34 14.68
CA LEU A 367 7.67 -2.19 14.22
C LEU A 367 7.89 -3.45 15.06
N GLY A 368 7.15 -3.62 16.16
CA GLY A 368 7.48 -4.54 17.25
C GLY A 368 7.53 -6.00 16.83
N TRP A 369 6.79 -6.37 15.78
CA TRP A 369 6.83 -7.69 15.17
C TRP A 369 8.22 -8.13 14.64
N ARG A 370 9.16 -7.19 14.48
CA ARG A 370 10.55 -7.47 14.09
C ARG A 370 11.58 -7.27 15.21
N GLN A 371 11.19 -6.61 16.31
CA GLN A 371 12.13 -6.02 17.28
C GLN A 371 11.51 -5.97 18.69
N ASP A 372 11.27 -7.14 19.28
CA ASP A 372 10.63 -7.27 20.59
C ASP A 372 11.43 -6.61 21.74
N ASP A 373 12.76 -6.55 21.61
CA ASP A 373 13.62 -6.00 22.66
C ASP A 373 13.42 -4.48 22.81
N VAL A 374 13.15 -3.77 21.72
CA VAL A 374 12.97 -2.31 21.71
C VAL A 374 11.73 -1.89 22.48
N ILE A 375 10.59 -2.56 22.27
CA ILE A 375 9.36 -2.20 22.99
C ILE A 375 9.53 -2.47 24.50
N THR A 376 10.23 -3.55 24.85
CA THR A 376 10.54 -3.92 26.23
C THR A 376 11.38 -2.84 26.90
N THR A 377 12.51 -2.46 26.29
CA THR A 377 13.40 -1.43 26.83
C THR A 377 12.70 -0.07 26.97
N LEU A 378 11.89 0.34 25.99
CA LEU A 378 11.15 1.60 26.09
C LEU A 378 10.18 1.61 27.27
N VAL A 379 9.48 0.50 27.51
CA VAL A 379 8.57 0.34 28.65
C VAL A 379 9.34 0.37 29.98
N GLU A 380 10.47 -0.32 30.09
CA GLU A 380 11.34 -0.29 31.27
C GLU A 380 11.89 1.12 31.55
N ARG A 381 12.17 1.88 30.50
CA ARG A 381 12.57 3.30 30.56
C ARG A 381 11.38 4.25 30.79
N LYS A 382 10.19 3.74 31.14
CA LYS A 382 8.96 4.50 31.47
C LYS A 382 8.36 5.25 30.28
N ALA A 383 8.29 4.60 29.13
CA ALA A 383 7.49 5.08 28.01
C ALA A 383 6.00 5.27 28.39
N ASP A 384 5.37 6.30 27.84
CA ASP A 384 3.99 6.65 28.11
C ASP A 384 3.02 5.69 27.40
N MET A 385 2.34 4.84 28.17
CA MET A 385 1.31 3.92 27.65
C MET A 385 0.06 4.65 27.16
N LYS A 386 -0.12 5.94 27.50
CA LYS A 386 -1.19 6.80 27.00
C LYS A 386 -0.79 7.57 25.75
N ALA A 387 0.37 7.28 25.16
CA ALA A 387 0.81 7.94 23.94
C ALA A 387 -0.25 7.84 22.83
N ALA A 388 -0.49 8.96 22.17
CA ALA A 388 -1.36 9.08 21.01
C ALA A 388 -0.76 10.05 20.00
N THR A 389 -1.11 9.93 18.71
CA THR A 389 -0.66 10.88 17.66
C THR A 389 -1.29 12.26 17.85
N ALA A 390 -0.85 13.25 17.07
CA ALA A 390 -1.50 14.56 17.01
C ALA A 390 -3.02 14.46 16.69
N SER A 391 -3.41 13.49 15.87
CA SER A 391 -4.82 13.19 15.53
C SER A 391 -5.57 12.43 16.62
N GLY A 392 -4.90 12.05 17.72
CA GLY A 392 -5.50 11.31 18.82
C GLY A 392 -5.59 9.79 18.59
N HIS A 393 -4.80 9.21 17.68
CA HIS A 393 -4.77 7.75 17.51
C HIS A 393 -3.93 7.10 18.63
N PRO A 394 -4.51 6.24 19.50
CA PRO A 394 -3.81 5.67 20.65
C PRO A 394 -2.77 4.62 20.28
N LEU A 395 -1.76 4.44 21.14
CA LEU A 395 -0.66 3.48 21.02
C LEU A 395 -1.07 2.09 20.52
N LEU A 396 -2.05 1.45 21.18
CA LEU A 396 -2.45 0.07 20.86
C LEU A 396 -3.02 -0.08 19.44
N GLY A 397 -3.56 0.99 18.85
CA GLY A 397 -4.07 0.97 17.47
C GLY A 397 -2.97 0.83 16.41
N TRP A 398 -1.70 1.03 16.79
CA TRP A 398 -0.54 0.94 15.90
C TRP A 398 0.15 -0.43 15.95
N CYS A 399 -0.22 -1.30 16.89
CA CYS A 399 0.41 -2.60 17.04
C CYS A 399 0.24 -3.47 15.79
N LYS A 400 1.32 -4.17 15.42
CA LYS A 400 1.33 -5.13 14.31
C LYS A 400 1.48 -6.59 14.76
N SER A 401 1.71 -6.83 16.05
CA SER A 401 1.84 -8.17 16.64
C SER A 401 0.92 -8.31 17.86
N ALA A 402 0.26 -9.47 17.97
CA ALA A 402 -0.53 -9.84 19.13
C ALA A 402 0.30 -9.82 20.43
N LYS A 403 1.55 -10.29 20.36
CA LYS A 403 2.49 -10.29 21.50
C LYS A 403 2.74 -8.88 22.03
N THR A 404 2.89 -7.90 21.14
CA THR A 404 3.07 -6.50 21.52
C THR A 404 1.82 -5.93 22.19
N VAL A 405 0.62 -6.30 21.72
CA VAL A 405 -0.64 -5.90 22.37
C VAL A 405 -0.72 -6.46 23.78
N ASP A 406 -0.50 -7.78 23.94
CA ASP A 406 -0.50 -8.45 25.25
C ASP A 406 0.47 -7.78 26.22
N PHE A 407 1.70 -7.53 25.77
CA PHE A 407 2.75 -6.88 26.56
C PHE A 407 2.37 -5.46 27.01
N LEU A 408 1.87 -4.63 26.10
CA LEU A 408 1.50 -3.25 26.42
C LEU A 408 0.30 -3.19 27.38
N ILE A 409 -0.70 -4.07 27.21
CA ILE A 409 -1.85 -4.18 28.13
C ILE A 409 -1.39 -4.65 29.52
N TRP A 410 -0.47 -5.63 29.59
CA TRP A 410 0.15 -6.04 30.85
C TRP A 410 0.82 -4.86 31.59
N HIS A 411 1.43 -3.96 30.83
CA HIS A 411 2.00 -2.70 31.33
C HIS A 411 1.00 -1.54 31.43
N ARG A 412 -0.31 -1.84 31.50
CA ARG A 412 -1.42 -0.89 31.76
C ARG A 412 -1.77 0.05 30.61
N ALA A 413 -1.49 -0.32 29.36
CA ALA A 413 -2.11 0.34 28.21
C ALA A 413 -3.63 0.07 28.20
N ASP A 414 -4.42 1.13 28.00
CA ASP A 414 -5.88 1.02 28.00
C ASP A 414 -6.39 0.58 26.63
N VAL A 415 -6.97 -0.63 26.59
CA VAL A 415 -7.55 -1.27 25.39
C VAL A 415 -8.66 -0.45 24.74
N ASN A 416 -9.31 0.45 25.49
CA ASN A 416 -10.38 1.33 25.04
C ASN A 416 -10.01 2.81 25.10
N GLN A 417 -8.71 3.14 25.14
CA GLN A 417 -8.26 4.54 25.23
C GLN A 417 -8.86 5.41 24.12
N GLN A 418 -9.56 6.48 24.50
CA GLN A 418 -10.02 7.50 23.55
C GLN A 418 -9.16 8.75 23.71
N SER A 419 -8.57 9.23 22.62
CA SER A 419 -7.72 10.43 22.62
C SER A 419 -8.14 11.41 21.53
N GLY A 420 -7.80 12.69 21.74
CA GLY A 420 -8.17 13.77 20.81
C GLY A 420 -9.68 14.04 20.75
N LEU A 421 -10.09 14.86 19.78
CA LEU A 421 -11.50 15.24 19.61
C LEU A 421 -12.36 14.07 19.09
N ALA A 422 -11.85 13.35 18.10
CA ALA A 422 -12.55 12.23 17.47
C ALA A 422 -12.68 11.01 18.39
N GLY A 423 -11.74 10.83 19.34
CA GLY A 423 -11.85 9.77 20.34
C GLY A 423 -11.83 8.35 19.76
N PHE A 424 -11.08 8.12 18.67
CA PHE A 424 -10.97 6.80 18.07
C PHE A 424 -10.31 5.81 19.05
N PRO A 425 -10.98 4.73 19.46
CA PRO A 425 -10.38 3.71 20.30
C PRO A 425 -9.38 2.86 19.49
N PRO A 426 -8.48 2.11 20.17
CA PRO A 426 -7.47 1.29 19.52
C PRO A 426 -8.02 0.35 18.45
N LEU A 427 -9.16 -0.32 18.72
CA LEU A 427 -9.77 -1.25 17.77
C LEU A 427 -10.21 -0.56 16.47
N THR A 428 -10.83 0.63 16.55
CA THR A 428 -11.19 1.40 15.35
C THR A 428 -9.96 1.76 14.53
N VAL A 429 -8.89 2.23 15.19
CA VAL A 429 -7.62 2.58 14.51
C VAL A 429 -7.01 1.34 13.86
N ALA A 430 -6.99 0.20 14.56
CA ALA A 430 -6.45 -1.05 14.04
C ALA A 430 -7.24 -1.55 12.81
N CYS A 431 -8.57 -1.48 12.83
CA CYS A 431 -9.43 -1.80 11.68
C CYS A 431 -9.16 -0.85 10.50
N PHE A 432 -9.11 0.47 10.75
CA PHE A 432 -8.82 1.48 9.74
C PHE A 432 -7.44 1.29 9.08
N LEU A 433 -6.43 0.91 9.86
CA LEU A 433 -5.07 0.64 9.38
C LEU A 433 -4.90 -0.77 8.79
N ALA A 434 -5.97 -1.58 8.75
CA ALA A 434 -5.95 -3.00 8.37
C ALA A 434 -4.87 -3.78 9.11
N ALA A 435 -4.88 -3.71 10.44
CA ALA A 435 -3.98 -4.48 11.29
C ALA A 435 -4.16 -5.99 11.05
N PRO A 436 -3.12 -6.80 11.26
CA PRO A 436 -3.22 -8.26 11.12
C PRO A 436 -4.33 -8.85 11.97
N THR A 437 -4.98 -9.91 11.47
CA THR A 437 -6.06 -10.62 12.17
C THR A 437 -5.71 -10.97 13.63
N PRO A 438 -4.51 -11.48 13.96
CA PRO A 438 -4.14 -11.75 15.35
C PRO A 438 -4.19 -10.53 16.27
N VAL A 439 -3.86 -9.33 15.78
CA VAL A 439 -3.93 -8.09 16.57
C VAL A 439 -5.38 -7.77 16.90
N ILE A 440 -6.28 -7.83 15.91
CA ILE A 440 -7.71 -7.59 16.12
C ILE A 440 -8.28 -8.60 17.12
N ARG A 441 -7.95 -9.89 16.95
CA ARG A 441 -8.38 -10.96 17.85
C ARG A 441 -7.91 -10.72 19.29
N THR A 442 -6.65 -10.33 19.49
CA THR A 442 -6.11 -10.04 20.82
C THR A 442 -6.76 -8.81 21.45
N LEU A 443 -6.98 -7.73 20.69
CA LEU A 443 -7.70 -6.56 21.19
C LEU A 443 -9.11 -6.92 21.67
N LEU A 444 -9.88 -7.68 20.86
CA LEU A 444 -11.22 -8.16 21.24
C LEU A 444 -11.17 -9.06 22.48
N LYS A 445 -10.20 -9.98 22.56
CA LYS A 445 -9.98 -10.85 23.73
C LYS A 445 -9.76 -10.05 25.03
N HIS A 446 -9.07 -8.91 24.95
CA HIS A 446 -8.85 -8.01 26.09
C HIS A 446 -9.99 -7.03 26.34
N GLY A 447 -11.15 -7.19 25.68
CA GLY A 447 -12.33 -6.38 25.93
C GLY A 447 -12.36 -5.05 25.17
N ALA A 448 -11.68 -4.96 24.02
CA ALA A 448 -11.90 -3.85 23.10
C ALA A 448 -13.38 -3.80 22.67
N ALA A 449 -14.00 -2.62 22.79
CA ALA A 449 -15.40 -2.45 22.45
C ALA A 449 -15.60 -2.51 20.93
N ALA A 450 -16.36 -3.49 20.45
CA ALA A 450 -16.81 -3.57 19.05
C ALA A 450 -17.77 -2.41 18.69
N ASN A 451 -18.51 -1.91 19.69
CA ASN A 451 -19.42 -0.76 19.61
C ASN A 451 -18.96 0.33 20.61
N PRO A 452 -17.86 1.04 20.33
CA PRO A 452 -17.33 2.04 21.26
C PRO A 452 -18.29 3.23 21.39
N ARG A 453 -18.23 3.90 22.55
CA ARG A 453 -18.96 5.16 22.74
C ARG A 453 -18.40 6.24 21.80
N PRO A 454 -19.25 7.08 21.20
CA PRO A 454 -18.78 8.16 20.34
C PRO A 454 -17.86 9.11 21.10
N GLY A 455 -16.78 9.56 20.44
CA GLY A 455 -15.95 10.67 20.91
C GLY A 455 -16.71 12.00 20.90
N ARG A 456 -16.04 13.10 21.29
CA ARG A 456 -16.69 14.42 21.43
C ARG A 456 -17.33 14.94 20.15
N VAL A 457 -16.77 14.58 19.00
CA VAL A 457 -17.26 15.00 17.66
C VAL A 457 -17.86 13.85 16.85
N GLY A 458 -18.09 12.70 17.49
CA GLY A 458 -18.43 11.42 16.86
C GLY A 458 -17.20 10.55 16.56
N CYS A 459 -17.40 9.23 16.40
CA CYS A 459 -16.37 8.31 15.90
C CYS A 459 -16.95 7.28 14.93
N ILE A 460 -16.23 6.98 13.85
CA ILE A 460 -16.55 5.86 12.97
C ILE A 460 -16.36 4.55 13.75
N HIS A 461 -17.30 3.62 13.62
CA HIS A 461 -17.27 2.34 14.34
C HIS A 461 -16.30 1.35 13.68
N PRO A 462 -15.69 0.42 14.45
CA PRO A 462 -14.72 -0.56 13.92
C PRO A 462 -15.19 -1.30 12.67
N LEU A 463 -16.45 -1.78 12.64
CA LEU A 463 -16.99 -2.54 11.50
C LEU A 463 -17.07 -1.68 10.22
N ALA A 464 -17.52 -0.43 10.34
CA ALA A 464 -17.52 0.52 9.23
C ALA A 464 -16.09 0.86 8.77
N SER A 465 -15.13 0.95 9.70
CA SER A 465 -13.72 1.23 9.38
C SER A 465 -13.06 0.13 8.54
N VAL A 466 -13.53 -1.11 8.57
CA VAL A 466 -13.02 -2.20 7.71
C VAL A 466 -13.21 -1.87 6.23
N ALA A 467 -14.34 -1.24 5.88
CA ALA A 467 -14.69 -0.93 4.49
C ALA A 467 -13.65 -0.03 3.79
N TYR A 468 -12.96 0.84 4.55
CA TYR A 468 -11.95 1.77 4.05
C TYR A 468 -10.80 1.09 3.30
N ARG A 469 -10.42 -0.12 3.70
CA ARG A 469 -9.34 -0.89 3.08
C ARG A 469 -9.82 -2.22 2.51
N ALA A 470 -11.14 -2.42 2.41
CA ALA A 470 -11.71 -3.72 2.07
C ALA A 470 -11.26 -4.25 0.70
N THR A 471 -11.13 -3.37 -0.29
CA THR A 471 -10.69 -3.75 -1.65
C THR A 471 -9.18 -3.93 -1.77
N MET A 472 -8.40 -3.44 -0.80
CA MET A 472 -6.94 -3.38 -0.84
C MET A 472 -6.27 -4.29 0.21
N SER A 473 -7.03 -4.85 1.14
CA SER A 473 -6.53 -5.73 2.20
C SER A 473 -7.12 -7.13 2.08
N THR A 474 -6.27 -8.13 2.27
CA THR A 474 -6.64 -9.56 2.18
C THR A 474 -7.40 -10.08 3.40
N ASN A 475 -7.35 -9.37 4.53
CA ASN A 475 -7.96 -9.84 5.79
C ASN A 475 -9.28 -9.13 6.15
N SER A 476 -9.77 -8.23 5.32
CA SER A 476 -10.93 -7.38 5.64
C SER A 476 -12.19 -8.18 5.97
N LEU A 477 -12.46 -9.25 5.22
CA LEU A 477 -13.60 -10.13 5.45
C LEU A 477 -13.46 -10.91 6.77
N GLU A 478 -12.26 -11.42 7.07
CA GLU A 478 -11.99 -12.12 8.33
C GLU A 478 -12.13 -11.17 9.53
N VAL A 479 -11.65 -9.93 9.40
CA VAL A 479 -11.80 -8.89 10.43
C VAL A 479 -13.27 -8.51 10.62
N ALA A 480 -14.04 -8.34 9.54
CA ALA A 480 -15.48 -8.08 9.64
C ALA A 480 -16.22 -9.21 10.35
N ALA A 481 -15.93 -10.47 9.99
CA ALA A 481 -16.50 -11.65 10.66
C ALA A 481 -16.19 -11.65 12.17
N MET A 482 -14.93 -11.41 12.56
CA MET A 482 -14.56 -11.34 13.99
C MET A 482 -15.30 -10.22 14.75
N LEU A 483 -15.55 -9.08 14.10
CA LEU A 483 -16.30 -7.98 14.70
C LEU A 483 -17.79 -8.34 14.85
N LEU A 484 -18.38 -9.00 13.84
CA LEU A 484 -19.75 -9.49 13.91
C LEU A 484 -19.92 -10.56 15.01
N ASP A 485 -18.97 -11.48 15.14
CA ASP A 485 -18.91 -12.46 16.24
C ASP A 485 -18.83 -11.77 17.61
N ALA A 486 -18.10 -10.64 17.67
CA ALA A 486 -18.03 -9.77 18.85
C ALA A 486 -19.27 -8.86 19.01
N ARG A 487 -20.36 -9.14 18.30
CA ARG A 487 -21.64 -8.40 18.33
C ARG A 487 -21.50 -6.92 17.93
N ALA A 488 -20.62 -6.61 16.98
CA ALA A 488 -20.63 -5.32 16.32
C ALA A 488 -22.01 -5.05 15.70
N ASP A 489 -22.53 -3.84 15.90
CA ASP A 489 -23.81 -3.44 15.34
C ASP A 489 -23.66 -3.22 13.83
N VAL A 490 -24.30 -4.10 13.06
CA VAL A 490 -24.27 -4.12 11.59
C VAL A 490 -24.97 -2.90 10.97
N ASN A 491 -25.87 -2.26 11.71
CA ASN A 491 -26.71 -1.15 11.26
C ASN A 491 -26.34 0.19 11.91
N ILE A 492 -25.22 0.24 12.63
CA ILE A 492 -24.81 1.43 13.35
C ILE A 492 -24.51 2.60 12.40
N GLN A 493 -25.17 3.74 12.62
CA GLN A 493 -24.86 4.95 11.88
C GLN A 493 -23.81 5.78 12.60
N TYR A 494 -22.88 6.33 11.83
CA TYR A 494 -22.03 7.40 12.31
C TYR A 494 -22.82 8.71 12.36
N HIS A 495 -22.66 9.47 13.44
CA HIS A 495 -23.22 10.81 13.56
C HIS A 495 -22.09 11.80 13.83
N SER A 496 -21.94 12.76 12.93
CA SER A 496 -20.94 13.82 13.07
C SER A 496 -21.48 14.93 13.97
N SER A 497 -20.64 15.53 14.80
CA SER A 497 -21.02 16.71 15.59
C SER A 497 -19.89 17.76 15.60
N GLY A 498 -20.22 18.99 16.02
CA GLY A 498 -19.27 20.09 16.10
C GLY A 498 -18.52 20.36 14.80
N ILE A 499 -17.18 20.35 14.86
CA ILE A 499 -16.34 20.65 13.70
C ILE A 499 -16.45 19.62 12.57
N LEU A 500 -16.68 18.34 12.87
CA LEU A 500 -16.87 17.32 11.83
C LEU A 500 -18.21 17.51 11.13
N ARG A 501 -19.24 17.96 11.87
CA ARG A 501 -20.52 18.35 11.28
C ARG A 501 -20.37 19.56 10.36
N ALA A 502 -19.62 20.58 10.79
CA ALA A 502 -19.32 21.74 9.95
C ALA A 502 -18.56 21.33 8.69
N ALA A 503 -17.54 20.47 8.80
CA ALA A 503 -16.78 19.95 7.66
C ALA A 503 -17.67 19.17 6.67
N GLU A 504 -18.62 18.39 7.17
CA GLU A 504 -19.62 17.69 6.37
C GLU A 504 -20.55 18.67 5.63
N LEU A 505 -21.11 19.66 6.32
CA LEU A 505 -21.98 20.67 5.69
C LEU A 505 -21.23 21.51 4.66
N ILE A 506 -20.00 21.92 4.95
CA ILE A 506 -19.14 22.65 4.01
C ILE A 506 -18.83 21.79 2.79
N SER A 507 -18.47 20.52 2.99
CA SER A 507 -18.22 19.58 1.89
C SER A 507 -19.46 19.38 1.01
N ARG A 508 -20.64 19.31 1.62
CA ARG A 508 -21.92 19.23 0.90
C ARG A 508 -22.19 20.50 0.08
N ALA A 509 -22.02 21.68 0.68
CA ALA A 509 -22.20 22.96 0.00
C ALA A 509 -21.23 23.13 -1.17
N ALA A 510 -19.94 22.82 -0.96
CA ALA A 510 -18.92 22.83 -2.00
C ALA A 510 -19.32 21.92 -3.18
N ARG A 511 -19.76 20.69 -2.90
CA ARG A 511 -20.23 19.73 -3.93
C ARG A 511 -21.43 20.26 -4.71
N ALA A 512 -22.39 20.92 -4.05
CA ALA A 512 -23.53 21.53 -4.72
C ALA A 512 -23.11 22.70 -5.64
N CYS A 513 -22.02 23.39 -5.34
CA CYS A 513 -21.43 24.45 -6.16
C CYS A 513 -20.47 23.93 -7.24
N GLY A 514 -20.47 22.63 -7.54
CA GLY A 514 -19.57 22.02 -8.53
C GLY A 514 -18.13 21.82 -8.07
N GLN A 515 -17.81 22.13 -6.80
CA GLN A 515 -16.51 21.81 -6.21
C GLN A 515 -16.55 20.41 -5.60
N SER A 516 -15.84 19.45 -6.21
CA SER A 516 -15.79 18.09 -5.70
C SER A 516 -14.35 17.64 -5.56
N SER A 517 -13.92 17.38 -4.33
CA SER A 517 -12.76 16.53 -4.05
C SER A 517 -13.22 15.19 -3.46
N PRO A 518 -12.49 14.09 -3.67
CA PRO A 518 -12.85 12.80 -3.10
C PRO A 518 -12.95 12.80 -1.57
N GLY A 519 -12.08 13.53 -0.86
CA GLY A 519 -12.24 13.76 0.58
C GLY A 519 -13.56 14.44 0.92
N MET A 520 -13.98 15.45 0.16
CA MET A 520 -15.31 16.07 0.33
C MET A 520 -16.44 15.07 0.04
N GLN A 521 -16.29 14.19 -0.94
CA GLN A 521 -17.30 13.16 -1.22
C GLN A 521 -17.49 12.23 -0.02
N ILE A 522 -16.40 11.81 0.60
CA ILE A 522 -16.42 10.90 1.74
C ILE A 522 -17.02 11.59 2.97
N VAL A 523 -16.49 12.77 3.32
CA VAL A 523 -16.97 13.56 4.46
C VAL A 523 -18.46 13.89 4.30
N SER A 524 -18.93 14.11 3.07
CA SER A 524 -20.35 14.40 2.80
C SER A 524 -21.31 13.21 2.97
N GLU A 525 -20.81 11.96 2.95
CA GLU A 525 -21.59 10.73 3.06
C GLU A 525 -21.31 9.93 4.34
N TRP A 526 -20.50 10.45 5.27
CA TRP A 526 -20.00 9.72 6.44
C TRP A 526 -21.09 9.17 7.37
N SER A 527 -22.28 9.75 7.38
CA SER A 527 -23.39 9.38 8.26
C SER A 527 -24.13 8.09 7.84
N THR A 528 -23.43 7.14 7.22
CA THR A 528 -24.00 5.90 6.68
C THR A 528 -23.69 4.69 7.57
N THR A 529 -24.35 3.56 7.28
CA THR A 529 -24.17 2.26 7.96
C THR A 529 -22.91 1.54 7.45
N PRO A 530 -22.40 0.49 8.14
CA PRO A 530 -21.33 -0.36 7.62
C PRO A 530 -21.57 -0.86 6.19
N VAL A 531 -22.79 -1.29 5.86
CA VAL A 531 -23.13 -1.72 4.49
C VAL A 531 -23.10 -0.55 3.51
N GLY A 532 -23.55 0.65 3.92
CA GLY A 532 -23.42 1.85 3.12
C GLY A 532 -21.96 2.23 2.81
N PHE A 533 -21.05 2.07 3.77
CA PHE A 533 -19.61 2.23 3.53
C PHE A 533 -19.06 1.17 2.58
N ALA A 534 -19.44 -0.10 2.74
CA ALA A 534 -19.04 -1.18 1.84
C ALA A 534 -19.53 -0.94 0.39
N CYS A 535 -20.75 -0.39 0.24
CA CYS A 535 -21.31 0.01 -1.04
C CYS A 535 -20.54 1.19 -1.65
N PHE A 536 -20.25 2.20 -0.84
CA PHE A 536 -19.50 3.39 -1.25
C PHE A 536 -18.08 3.05 -1.73
N PHE A 537 -17.38 2.13 -1.05
CA PHE A 537 -16.04 1.69 -1.45
C PHE A 537 -16.03 0.59 -2.52
N GLY A 538 -17.20 0.07 -2.88
CA GLY A 538 -17.35 -0.94 -3.93
C GLY A 538 -16.70 -2.27 -3.55
N CYS A 539 -17.07 -2.83 -2.40
CA CYS A 539 -16.61 -4.15 -1.95
C CYS A 539 -17.79 -5.14 -1.88
N PRO A 540 -18.11 -5.85 -2.98
CA PRO A 540 -19.23 -6.78 -3.04
C PRO A 540 -19.24 -7.85 -1.95
N GLU A 541 -18.09 -8.44 -1.64
CA GLU A 541 -17.98 -9.53 -0.64
C GLU A 541 -18.26 -9.02 0.78
N LEU A 542 -17.84 -7.80 1.09
CA LEU A 542 -18.19 -7.18 2.38
C LEU A 542 -19.67 -6.80 2.41
N VAL A 543 -20.25 -6.37 1.29
CA VAL A 543 -21.70 -6.12 1.19
C VAL A 543 -22.47 -7.43 1.43
N GLU A 544 -22.12 -8.52 0.75
CA GLU A 544 -22.72 -9.84 0.91
C GLU A 544 -22.66 -10.32 2.37
N MET A 545 -21.47 -10.30 2.98
CA MET A 545 -21.29 -10.67 4.39
C MET A 545 -22.14 -9.84 5.34
N LEU A 546 -22.25 -8.53 5.11
CA LEU A 546 -23.08 -7.65 5.96
C LEU A 546 -24.58 -7.94 5.76
N LEU A 547 -25.01 -8.25 4.53
CA LEU A 547 -26.39 -8.65 4.23
C LEU A 547 -26.75 -9.99 4.89
N GLU A 548 -25.86 -10.98 4.84
CA GLU A 548 -26.00 -12.24 5.59
C GLU A 548 -26.13 -12.00 7.10
N ALA A 549 -25.42 -10.98 7.60
CA ALA A 549 -25.52 -10.51 8.98
C ALA A 549 -26.74 -9.60 9.26
N ARG A 550 -27.70 -9.52 8.34
CA ARG A 550 -28.94 -8.72 8.43
C ARG A 550 -28.71 -7.21 8.45
N ALA A 551 -27.74 -6.73 7.67
CA ALA A 551 -27.64 -5.32 7.36
C ALA A 551 -28.90 -4.81 6.64
N ASP A 552 -29.38 -3.65 7.09
CA ASP A 552 -30.56 -3.00 6.55
C ASP A 552 -30.15 -2.04 5.41
N LEU A 553 -30.67 -2.30 4.22
CA LEU A 553 -30.43 -1.52 3.00
C LEU A 553 -31.32 -0.29 2.89
N ASP A 554 -32.29 -0.12 3.80
CA ASP A 554 -33.26 0.97 3.77
C ASP A 554 -32.87 2.12 4.70
N ILE A 555 -31.87 1.94 5.58
CA ILE A 555 -31.37 3.00 6.47
C ILE A 555 -30.64 4.07 5.64
N PRO A 556 -31.21 5.29 5.51
CA PRO A 556 -30.54 6.34 4.75
C PRO A 556 -29.53 7.08 5.62
N ASN A 557 -28.45 7.57 4.99
CA ASN A 557 -27.60 8.56 5.62
C ASN A 557 -28.34 9.91 5.76
N GLU A 558 -27.71 10.92 6.37
CA GLU A 558 -28.34 12.22 6.55
C GLU A 558 -28.64 12.98 5.25
N ARG A 559 -28.09 12.55 4.11
CA ARG A 559 -28.45 13.08 2.78
C ARG A 559 -29.67 12.37 2.17
N LYS A 560 -30.29 11.45 2.90
CA LYS A 560 -31.34 10.55 2.42
C LYS A 560 -30.85 9.53 1.39
N ASN A 561 -29.54 9.30 1.31
CA ASN A 561 -28.97 8.27 0.43
C ASN A 561 -28.99 6.92 1.16
N THR A 562 -29.64 5.92 0.58
CA THR A 562 -29.57 4.53 1.04
C THR A 562 -28.24 3.91 0.58
N PRO A 563 -27.82 2.77 1.15
CA PRO A 563 -26.71 1.98 0.63
C PRO A 563 -26.72 1.77 -0.90
N LEU A 564 -27.89 1.54 -1.50
CA LEU A 564 -28.03 1.45 -2.96
C LEU A 564 -27.66 2.76 -3.67
N HIS A 565 -28.11 3.93 -3.16
CA HIS A 565 -27.71 5.23 -3.71
C HIS A 565 -26.20 5.49 -3.60
N LEU A 566 -25.53 4.87 -2.64
CA LEU A 566 -24.08 5.00 -2.43
C LEU A 566 -23.24 4.01 -3.25
N ALA A 567 -23.85 2.99 -3.87
CA ALA A 567 -23.15 1.94 -4.61
C ALA A 567 -22.43 2.50 -5.86
N ARG A 568 -21.10 2.51 -5.83
CA ARG A 568 -20.28 3.11 -6.90
C ARG A 568 -19.89 2.16 -8.01
N SER A 569 -19.85 0.85 -7.76
CA SER A 569 -19.50 -0.14 -8.79
C SER A 569 -20.73 -0.88 -9.26
N ARG A 570 -20.76 -1.21 -10.56
CA ARG A 570 -21.83 -1.99 -11.17
C ARG A 570 -22.03 -3.35 -10.47
N SER A 571 -20.94 -3.99 -10.08
CA SER A 571 -20.95 -5.24 -9.31
C SER A 571 -21.70 -5.15 -7.98
N VAL A 572 -21.58 -4.03 -7.26
CA VAL A 572 -22.33 -3.81 -6.01
C VAL A 572 -23.79 -3.50 -6.31
N GLN A 573 -24.07 -2.68 -7.33
CA GLN A 573 -25.45 -2.36 -7.73
C GLN A 573 -26.22 -3.62 -8.11
N ASP A 574 -25.63 -4.47 -8.97
CA ASP A 574 -26.21 -5.73 -9.40
C ASP A 574 -26.46 -6.69 -8.22
N LEU A 575 -25.52 -6.77 -7.27
CA LEU A 575 -25.65 -7.56 -6.05
C LEU A 575 -26.81 -7.10 -5.17
N ILE A 576 -26.94 -5.79 -4.93
CA ILE A 576 -28.02 -5.22 -4.13
C ILE A 576 -29.37 -5.45 -4.81
N HIS A 577 -29.47 -5.20 -6.13
CA HIS A 577 -30.69 -5.45 -6.89
C HIS A 577 -31.10 -6.92 -6.85
N HIS A 578 -30.15 -7.84 -6.97
CA HIS A 578 -30.42 -9.28 -6.85
C HIS A 578 -30.95 -9.64 -5.46
N HIS A 579 -30.33 -9.11 -4.40
CA HIS A 579 -30.79 -9.34 -3.03
C HIS A 579 -32.20 -8.79 -2.80
N GLN A 580 -32.47 -7.54 -3.21
CA GLN A 580 -33.80 -6.94 -3.09
C GLN A 580 -34.86 -7.78 -3.82
N ASN A 581 -34.58 -8.24 -5.05
CA ASN A 581 -35.53 -9.07 -5.80
C ASN A 581 -35.76 -10.46 -5.17
N THR A 582 -34.79 -10.99 -4.44
CA THR A 582 -34.87 -12.34 -3.84
C THR A 582 -35.62 -12.35 -2.51
N PHE A 583 -35.56 -11.25 -1.75
CA PHE A 583 -36.07 -11.18 -0.37
C PHE A 583 -37.21 -10.16 -0.15
N SER A 584 -37.73 -9.50 -1.20
CA SER A 584 -38.88 -8.57 -1.12
C SER A 584 -40.26 -9.24 -1.24
N ILE A 585 -40.45 -10.45 -0.68
CA ILE A 585 -41.77 -11.13 -0.63
C ILE A 585 -42.33 -11.14 0.78
#